data_AF-A0A951H5I4-F1
#
_entry.id   AF-A0A951H5I4-F1
#
_cell.length_a   1.000
_cell.length_b   1.000
_cell.length_c   1.000
_cell.angle_alpha   90.00
_cell.angle_beta   90.00
_cell.angle_gamma   90.00
#
_symmetry.space_group_name_H-M   'P 1'
#
loop_
_entity.id
_entity.type
_entity.pdbx_description
1 polymer ?
#
loop_
_entity_poly.entity_id
_entity_poly.type
_entity_poly.pdbx_seq_one_letter_code
_entity_poly.pdbx_strand_id
1 'polypeptide(L)'
;MAKQLGKRLRSWARTLTKLALLVLGYFWLGAAYKLFYAQTHDLTRFKGQLPLSFYQQQFILESLLRQTWMFGPDFREYIGTPPSVRALTSTNPQAVLADYCRQREQELSALPTRYPRSLFNENALEDAFLMSQGAAFLGTATAREKPVRGLAIQADNGSWRTVGLPELYRSAGLARRLADEYPASAQAPTALLRVAQMEEQQGHTTQSRTLYQRITLEYPQSPEAEDAANALATAAYTSGHLRQSRDLKQHALEVAEQTAREKFPGQPLPASTAFKVLGYHLDLSEVNLQLQQLKQVQDSLALANRETQRLKTLPSLEQRLKEDLSSAQHRLQRVHDEAWVATLFQDLKVGVPGPPPRPHEYSATGRVLVDNQPFPGVEVVLSDSHNNDFNPGSLVGIAGSHYRAVSDAQGYYRITGVPAGIYWINAIYPLHSAPLGNAVVTPISNPAIKTTRAMPQLNSSLGGITITNKPVSLPVLRFQQALTTNSFGELPPTGYAVPLSWQPWPGAAAYRVEVLAAANNVFFFNLRVPRAKRAVFVQHPVLWQSAKTSALQVACPLLPLAPDRPQGVRFAQYEYVVTALDNKDKPIATSAIPLSRFVLSPEACVALLKLKPHVYRERLNPKGFWGRRRR
;
A
#
# COMPACT_ATOMS: atom_id res chain seq x y z
N MET A 1 -55.60 34.10 67.93
CA MET A 1 -55.39 33.54 66.57
C MET A 1 -54.10 34.00 65.87
N ALA A 2 -53.74 35.30 65.85
CA ALA A 2 -52.56 35.79 65.10
C ALA A 2 -51.21 35.15 65.50
N LYS A 3 -50.96 34.90 66.79
CA LYS A 3 -49.72 34.23 67.26
C LYS A 3 -49.57 32.79 66.77
N GLN A 4 -50.67 32.09 66.51
CA GLN A 4 -50.66 30.70 66.05
C GLN A 4 -50.42 30.61 64.53
N LEU A 5 -50.95 31.58 63.77
CA LEU A 5 -50.70 31.70 62.33
C LEU A 5 -49.22 31.98 62.03
N GLY A 6 -48.59 32.87 62.80
CA GLY A 6 -47.17 33.21 62.62
C GLY A 6 -46.18 32.07 62.93
N LYS A 7 -46.58 31.10 63.77
CA LYS A 7 -45.79 29.88 64.01
C LYS A 7 -45.90 28.90 62.84
N ARG A 8 -47.10 28.76 62.25
CA ARG A 8 -47.32 27.89 61.08
C ARG A 8 -46.62 28.40 59.82
N LEU A 9 -46.64 29.71 59.56
CA LEU A 9 -45.90 30.34 58.45
C LEU A 9 -44.39 30.16 58.56
N ARG A 10 -43.82 30.32 59.76
CA ARG A 10 -42.39 30.07 59.98
C ARG A 10 -42.01 28.59 59.80
N SER A 11 -42.90 27.67 60.19
CA SER A 11 -42.70 26.24 59.93
C SER A 11 -42.71 25.95 58.43
N TRP A 12 -43.68 26.51 57.70
CA TRP A 12 -43.79 26.34 56.25
C TRP A 12 -42.57 26.89 55.49
N ALA A 13 -42.12 28.09 55.84
CA ALA A 13 -40.94 28.69 55.24
C ALA A 13 -39.71 27.81 55.43
N ARG A 14 -39.48 27.27 56.64
CA ARG A 14 -38.35 26.35 56.90
C ARG A 14 -38.43 25.07 56.08
N THR A 15 -39.63 24.50 55.90
CA THR A 15 -39.80 23.29 55.08
C THR A 15 -39.50 23.60 53.61
N LEU A 16 -39.95 24.75 53.11
CA LEU A 16 -39.70 25.19 51.73
C LEU A 16 -38.21 25.47 51.48
N THR A 17 -37.50 26.08 52.43
CA THR A 17 -36.04 26.29 52.32
C THR A 17 -35.27 24.97 52.30
N LYS A 18 -35.67 23.99 53.13
CA LYS A 18 -35.06 22.65 53.11
C LYS A 18 -35.29 21.93 51.78
N LEU A 19 -36.50 22.03 51.23
CA LEU A 19 -36.81 21.46 49.92
C LEU A 19 -35.96 22.10 48.82
N ALA A 20 -35.86 23.43 48.80
CA ALA A 20 -35.05 24.15 47.83
C ALA A 20 -33.57 23.76 47.90
N LEU A 21 -33.00 23.63 49.11
CA LEU A 21 -31.62 23.18 49.30
C LEU A 21 -31.40 21.73 48.85
N LEU A 22 -32.39 20.85 49.03
CA LEU A 22 -32.31 19.46 48.60
C LEU A 22 -32.32 19.36 47.07
N VAL A 23 -33.16 20.15 46.39
CA VAL A 23 -33.19 20.24 44.93
C VAL A 23 -31.86 20.80 44.39
N LEU A 24 -31.34 21.87 45.00
CA LEU A 24 -30.04 22.45 44.63
C LEU A 24 -28.88 21.46 44.84
N GLY A 25 -28.89 20.72 45.94
CA GLY A 25 -27.93 19.66 46.23
C GLY A 25 -27.98 18.53 45.20
N TYR A 26 -29.18 18.12 44.78
CA TYR A 26 -29.35 17.10 43.74
C TYR A 26 -28.78 17.56 42.38
N PHE A 27 -28.99 18.82 42.01
CA PHE A 27 -28.39 19.40 40.80
C PHE A 27 -26.85 19.44 40.87
N TRP A 28 -26.29 19.84 42.01
CA TRP A 28 -24.84 19.90 42.20
C TRP A 28 -24.18 18.52 42.20
N LEU A 29 -24.76 17.54 42.89
CA LEU A 29 -24.29 16.16 42.86
C LEU A 29 -24.39 15.55 41.45
N GLY A 30 -25.47 15.84 40.72
CA GLY A 30 -25.62 15.40 39.32
C GLY A 30 -24.59 16.03 38.38
N ALA A 31 -24.27 17.31 38.57
CA ALA A 31 -23.25 18.00 37.78
C ALA A 31 -21.83 17.48 38.11
N ALA A 32 -21.52 17.29 39.40
CA ALA A 32 -20.25 16.74 39.86
C ALA A 32 -20.04 15.30 39.38
N TYR A 33 -21.09 14.45 39.43
CA TYR A 33 -21.05 13.10 38.90
C TYR A 33 -20.76 13.09 37.39
N LYS A 34 -21.40 13.96 36.61
CA LYS A 34 -21.15 14.06 35.16
C LYS A 34 -19.73 14.53 34.84
N LEU A 35 -19.19 15.48 35.60
CA LEU A 35 -17.81 15.94 35.47
C LEU A 35 -16.80 14.83 35.77
N PHE A 36 -17.01 14.09 36.86
CA PHE A 36 -16.15 12.97 37.26
C PHE A 36 -16.25 11.78 36.29
N TYR A 37 -17.45 11.52 35.76
CA TYR A 37 -17.69 10.48 34.76
C TYR A 37 -17.02 10.82 33.42
N ALA A 38 -17.06 12.08 32.98
CA ALA A 38 -16.40 12.54 31.77
C ALA A 38 -14.87 12.52 31.86
N GLN A 39 -14.30 12.71 33.05
CA GLN A 39 -12.84 12.65 33.27
C GLN A 39 -12.27 11.23 33.35
N THR A 40 -13.08 10.24 33.72
CA THR A 40 -12.59 8.88 34.01
C THR A 40 -12.83 7.87 32.89
N HIS A 41 -13.70 8.18 31.92
CA HIS A 41 -14.05 7.24 30.85
C HIS A 41 -13.64 7.80 29.48
N ASP A 42 -12.73 7.08 28.83
CA ASP A 42 -12.29 7.31 27.45
C ASP A 42 -13.49 7.15 26.48
N LEU A 43 -14.00 8.29 26.01
CA LEU A 43 -15.18 8.38 25.13
C LEU A 43 -14.96 7.77 23.73
N THR A 44 -13.75 7.31 23.41
CA THR A 44 -13.46 6.64 22.13
C THR A 44 -14.04 5.23 22.01
N ARG A 45 -14.53 4.63 23.11
CA ARG A 45 -15.11 3.27 23.11
C ARG A 45 -16.62 3.16 22.81
N PHE A 46 -17.36 4.26 22.67
CA PHE A 46 -18.78 4.22 22.33
C PHE A 46 -19.05 4.46 20.84
N LYS A 47 -18.55 3.55 19.98
CA LYS A 47 -19.08 3.36 18.62
C LYS A 47 -20.25 2.39 18.67
N GLY A 48 -21.41 2.88 19.08
CA GLY A 48 -22.67 2.15 19.06
C GLY A 48 -23.80 3.12 19.30
N GLN A 49 -24.75 3.17 18.36
CA GLN A 49 -25.93 4.04 18.41
C GLN A 49 -26.60 3.97 19.79
N LEU A 50 -26.65 5.09 20.50
CA LEU A 50 -27.54 5.27 21.64
C LEU A 50 -28.74 6.12 21.21
N PRO A 51 -29.95 5.80 21.69
CA PRO A 51 -31.12 6.64 21.47
C PRO A 51 -30.89 7.99 22.15
N LEU A 52 -31.23 9.07 21.43
CA LEU A 52 -31.19 10.43 21.95
C LEU A 52 -31.91 10.49 23.31
N SER A 53 -31.28 11.15 24.29
CA SER A 53 -31.90 11.32 25.61
C SER A 53 -33.25 12.04 25.50
N PHE A 54 -34.21 11.68 26.35
CA PHE A 54 -35.58 12.23 26.38
C PHE A 54 -35.60 13.77 26.28
N TYR A 55 -34.65 14.46 26.93
CA TYR A 55 -34.53 15.93 26.89
C TYR A 55 -33.99 16.48 25.57
N GLN A 56 -33.12 15.74 24.87
CA GLN A 56 -32.67 16.14 23.53
C GLN A 56 -33.78 15.94 22.49
N GLN A 57 -34.58 14.88 22.61
CA GLN A 57 -35.75 14.69 21.74
C GLN A 57 -36.81 15.78 21.98
N GLN A 58 -37.06 16.13 23.24
CA GLN A 58 -38.02 17.18 23.59
C GLN A 58 -37.54 18.58 23.17
N PHE A 59 -36.25 18.89 23.33
CA PHE A 59 -35.67 20.16 22.88
C PHE A 59 -35.65 20.29 21.35
N ILE A 60 -35.37 19.20 20.62
CA ILE A 60 -35.40 19.18 19.15
C ILE A 60 -36.85 19.31 18.64
N LEU A 61 -37.82 18.60 19.25
CA LEU A 61 -39.23 18.72 18.87
C LEU A 61 -39.80 20.10 19.21
N GLU A 62 -39.56 20.65 20.40
CA GLU A 62 -40.06 21.98 20.76
C GLU A 62 -39.39 23.09 19.94
N SER A 63 -38.11 22.95 19.60
CA SER A 63 -37.40 23.91 18.74
C SER A 63 -37.90 23.84 17.30
N LEU A 64 -38.11 22.65 16.73
CA LEU A 64 -38.68 22.48 15.39
C LEU A 64 -40.14 22.94 15.31
N LEU A 65 -40.95 22.66 16.34
CA LEU A 65 -42.37 23.03 16.37
C LEU A 65 -42.62 24.51 16.71
N ARG A 66 -41.69 25.21 17.38
CA ARG A 66 -41.78 26.66 17.59
C ARG A 66 -41.18 27.49 16.46
N GLN A 67 -40.37 26.88 15.60
CA GLN A 67 -39.75 27.52 14.42
C GLN A 67 -40.61 27.43 13.14
N THR A 68 -41.90 27.08 13.25
CA THR A 68 -42.83 26.94 12.11
C THR A 68 -43.06 28.22 11.30
N TRP A 69 -42.56 29.38 11.73
CA TRP A 69 -42.63 30.64 10.98
C TRP A 69 -41.60 30.74 9.84
N MET A 70 -40.58 29.86 9.81
CA MET A 70 -39.58 29.82 8.72
C MET A 70 -40.03 29.04 7.48
N PHE A 71 -41.09 28.23 7.55
CA PHE A 71 -41.49 27.30 6.47
C PHE A 71 -42.80 27.67 5.77
N GLY A 72 -43.31 28.89 5.97
CA GLY A 72 -44.54 29.36 5.33
C GLY A 72 -45.83 28.67 5.85
N PRO A 73 -47.01 29.17 5.46
CA PRO A 73 -48.31 28.67 5.93
C PRO A 73 -48.57 27.19 5.60
N ASP A 74 -47.95 26.67 4.54
CA ASP A 74 -48.17 25.30 4.02
C ASP A 74 -47.57 24.21 4.92
N PHE A 75 -46.61 24.56 5.80
CA PHE A 75 -45.97 23.59 6.69
C PHE A 75 -46.91 23.07 7.80
N ARG A 76 -47.96 23.85 8.16
CA ARG A 76 -48.99 23.41 9.11
C ARG A 76 -49.93 22.35 8.51
N GLU A 77 -50.25 22.45 7.22
CA GLU A 77 -51.00 21.39 6.52
C GLU A 77 -50.18 20.10 6.40
N TYR A 78 -48.85 20.22 6.33
CA TYR A 78 -47.92 19.10 6.21
C TYR A 78 -47.68 18.33 7.53
N ILE A 79 -47.58 19.03 8.67
CA ILE A 79 -47.52 18.36 9.98
C ILE A 79 -48.91 17.82 10.37
N GLY A 80 -49.98 18.45 9.92
CA GLY A 80 -51.32 18.16 10.43
C GLY A 80 -51.43 18.52 11.91
N THR A 81 -52.49 18.06 12.58
CA THR A 81 -52.69 18.35 14.00
C THR A 81 -51.80 17.43 14.83
N PRO A 82 -50.77 17.92 15.54
CA PRO A 82 -49.91 17.05 16.34
C PRO A 82 -50.70 16.45 17.51
N PRO A 83 -50.29 15.27 18.02
CA PRO A 83 -50.92 14.68 19.20
C PRO A 83 -50.84 15.65 20.38
N SER A 84 -51.94 15.76 21.13
CA SER A 84 -52.01 16.68 22.27
C SER A 84 -50.89 16.39 23.27
N VAL A 85 -50.39 17.43 23.95
CA VAL A 85 -49.37 17.30 25.01
C VAL A 85 -49.77 16.24 26.05
N ARG A 86 -51.07 16.11 26.35
CA ARG A 86 -51.60 15.10 27.26
C ARG A 86 -51.45 13.66 26.73
N ALA A 87 -51.59 13.46 25.42
CA ALA A 87 -51.36 12.16 24.77
C ALA A 87 -49.86 11.78 24.76
N LEU A 88 -48.97 12.79 24.64
CA LEU A 88 -47.52 12.63 24.73
C LEU A 88 -47.00 12.44 26.16
N THR A 89 -47.85 12.59 27.18
CA THR A 89 -47.57 12.23 28.58
C THR A 89 -48.21 10.92 29.01
N SER A 90 -48.78 10.14 28.08
CA SER A 90 -49.34 8.81 28.37
C SER A 90 -48.26 7.80 28.78
N THR A 91 -48.67 6.62 29.25
CA THR A 91 -47.75 5.55 29.67
C THR A 91 -46.87 5.01 28.53
N ASN A 92 -47.18 5.32 27.26
CA ASN A 92 -46.36 4.94 26.12
C ASN A 92 -46.34 6.03 25.02
N PRO A 93 -45.55 7.11 25.20
CA PRO A 93 -45.51 8.23 24.27
C PRO A 93 -44.84 7.87 22.93
N GLN A 94 -43.99 6.84 22.93
CA GLN A 94 -43.35 6.34 21.71
C GLN A 94 -44.34 5.66 20.77
N ALA A 95 -45.29 4.89 21.31
CA ALA A 95 -46.37 4.30 20.51
C ALA A 95 -47.28 5.37 19.91
N VAL A 96 -47.68 6.38 20.71
CA VAL A 96 -48.51 7.50 20.24
C VAL A 96 -47.81 8.29 19.11
N LEU A 97 -46.50 8.52 19.23
CA LEU A 97 -45.73 9.21 18.20
C LEU A 97 -45.57 8.33 16.94
N ALA A 98 -45.33 7.03 17.11
CA ALA A 98 -45.20 6.09 16.00
C ALA A 98 -46.51 5.90 15.22
N ASP A 99 -47.65 5.92 15.91
CA ASP A 99 -48.97 5.85 15.30
C ASP A 99 -49.30 7.14 14.54
N TYR A 100 -48.99 8.29 15.12
CA TYR A 100 -49.10 9.58 14.44
C TYR A 100 -48.24 9.64 13.17
N CYS A 101 -46.98 9.20 13.23
CA CYS A 101 -46.10 9.16 12.06
C CYS A 101 -46.63 8.23 10.96
N ARG A 102 -47.12 7.03 11.33
CA ARG A 102 -47.72 6.09 10.37
C ARG A 102 -48.99 6.63 9.73
N GLN A 103 -49.84 7.28 10.52
CA GLN A 103 -51.05 7.92 10.02
C GLN A 103 -50.71 9.04 9.03
N ARG A 104 -49.74 9.90 9.35
CA ARG A 104 -49.31 10.98 8.44
C ARG A 104 -48.65 10.45 7.18
N GLU A 105 -47.87 9.39 7.26
CA GLU A 105 -47.30 8.73 6.07
C GLU A 105 -48.40 8.22 5.14
N GLN A 106 -49.44 7.59 5.68
CA GLN A 106 -50.60 7.14 4.92
C GLN A 106 -51.38 8.31 4.30
N GLU A 107 -51.66 9.36 5.08
CA GLU A 107 -52.36 10.56 4.60
C GLU A 107 -51.58 11.29 3.49
N LEU A 108 -50.26 11.41 3.62
CA LEU A 108 -49.40 12.02 2.60
C LEU A 108 -49.26 11.15 1.34
N SER A 109 -49.25 9.82 1.49
CA SER A 109 -49.19 8.88 0.36
C SER A 109 -50.50 8.81 -0.45
N ALA A 110 -51.62 9.22 0.15
CA ALA A 110 -52.94 9.21 -0.48
C ALA A 110 -53.26 10.50 -1.27
N LEU A 111 -52.39 11.52 -1.21
CA LEU A 111 -52.57 12.75 -1.97
C LEU A 111 -52.23 12.53 -3.46
N PRO A 112 -52.97 13.11 -4.42
CA PRO A 112 -52.69 12.94 -5.85
C PRO A 112 -51.26 13.38 -6.21
N THR A 113 -50.70 12.79 -7.27
CA THR A 113 -49.40 13.09 -7.93
C THR A 113 -49.18 14.54 -8.40
N ARG A 114 -50.02 15.47 -7.95
CA ARG A 114 -50.04 16.90 -8.26
C ARG A 114 -49.38 17.77 -7.18
N TYR A 115 -48.60 17.20 -6.27
CA TYR A 115 -47.57 17.97 -5.56
C TYR A 115 -46.41 18.20 -6.54
N PRO A 116 -46.13 19.45 -6.94
CA PRO A 116 -45.13 19.72 -7.97
C PRO A 116 -43.76 19.28 -7.49
N ARG A 117 -42.93 18.92 -8.47
CA ARG A 117 -41.50 18.62 -8.40
C ARG A 117 -40.64 19.77 -7.84
N SER A 118 -41.21 20.71 -7.08
CA SER A 118 -40.64 22.00 -6.66
C SER A 118 -40.66 22.20 -5.14
N LEU A 119 -40.30 21.18 -4.36
CA LEU A 119 -40.08 21.39 -2.92
C LEU A 119 -38.82 22.21 -2.62
N PHE A 120 -37.94 22.40 -3.62
CA PHE A 120 -36.82 23.31 -3.55
C PHE A 120 -36.75 24.09 -4.86
N ASN A 121 -37.08 25.38 -4.84
CA ASN A 121 -36.69 26.28 -5.93
C ASN A 121 -35.15 26.44 -5.94
N GLU A 122 -34.58 26.98 -7.02
CA GLU A 122 -33.14 27.22 -7.16
C GLU A 122 -32.52 27.81 -5.88
N ASN A 123 -33.14 28.87 -5.37
CA ASN A 123 -32.76 29.56 -4.13
C ASN A 123 -32.72 28.62 -2.90
N ALA A 124 -33.66 27.70 -2.75
CA ALA A 124 -33.73 26.77 -1.63
C ALA A 124 -32.70 25.63 -1.75
N LEU A 125 -32.39 25.16 -2.98
CA LEU A 125 -31.30 24.21 -3.18
C LEU A 125 -29.93 24.86 -2.99
N GLU A 126 -29.76 26.10 -3.45
CA GLU A 126 -28.55 26.88 -3.21
C GLU A 126 -28.34 27.13 -1.71
N ASP A 127 -29.37 27.60 -0.99
CA ASP A 127 -29.27 27.82 0.45
C ASP A 127 -28.99 26.52 1.21
N ALA A 128 -29.64 25.41 0.84
CA ALA A 128 -29.37 24.09 1.44
C ALA A 128 -27.95 23.61 1.14
N PHE A 129 -27.45 23.83 -0.08
CA PHE A 129 -26.07 23.51 -0.46
C PHE A 129 -25.07 24.36 0.34
N LEU A 130 -25.28 25.68 0.44
CA LEU A 130 -24.43 26.58 1.22
C LEU A 130 -24.46 26.25 2.73
N MET A 131 -25.62 25.97 3.29
CA MET A 131 -25.75 25.53 4.70
C MET A 131 -25.04 24.19 4.94
N SER A 132 -25.11 23.25 3.98
CA SER A 132 -24.39 21.97 4.07
C SER A 132 -22.86 22.13 4.04
N GLN A 133 -22.34 23.29 3.66
CA GLN A 133 -20.92 23.62 3.68
C GLN A 133 -20.48 24.34 4.97
N GLY A 134 -21.38 24.53 5.95
CA GLY A 134 -21.06 25.19 7.21
C GLY A 134 -21.32 26.70 7.24
N ALA A 135 -22.06 27.26 6.28
CA ALA A 135 -22.54 28.64 6.38
C ALA A 135 -23.59 28.76 7.51
N ALA A 136 -23.18 29.18 8.71
CA ALA A 136 -24.09 29.30 9.85
C ALA A 136 -24.83 30.65 9.90
N PHE A 137 -26.16 30.56 10.04
CA PHE A 137 -27.15 31.40 10.76
C PHE A 137 -27.17 32.93 10.63
N LEU A 138 -26.12 33.62 10.17
CA LEU A 138 -26.17 35.05 9.91
C LEU A 138 -26.53 35.26 8.44
N GLY A 139 -27.84 35.22 8.16
CA GLY A 139 -28.48 35.65 6.91
C GLY A 139 -27.98 34.96 5.63
N THR A 140 -28.83 34.15 4.98
CA THR A 140 -28.57 33.63 3.63
C THR A 140 -28.22 34.75 2.63
N ALA A 141 -28.72 35.97 2.84
CA ALA A 141 -28.34 37.17 2.08
C ALA A 141 -26.83 37.50 2.16
N THR A 142 -26.22 37.45 3.35
CA THR A 142 -24.79 37.74 3.53
C THR A 142 -23.88 36.63 3.04
N ALA A 143 -24.33 35.37 3.08
CA ALA A 143 -23.62 34.24 2.48
C ALA A 143 -23.63 34.28 0.95
N ARG A 144 -24.73 34.73 0.34
CA ARG A 144 -24.86 34.95 -1.11
C ARG A 144 -23.97 36.09 -1.61
N GLU A 145 -23.83 37.17 -0.84
CA GLU A 145 -23.04 38.34 -1.25
C GLU A 145 -21.53 38.20 -0.97
N LYS A 146 -21.11 37.45 0.06
CA LYS A 146 -19.68 37.30 0.45
C LYS A 146 -19.35 35.91 1.02
N PRO A 147 -19.05 34.90 0.18
CA PRO A 147 -18.88 33.51 0.63
C PRO A 147 -17.62 33.23 1.47
N VAL A 148 -16.68 34.17 1.61
CA VAL A 148 -15.34 33.94 2.20
C VAL A 148 -15.24 34.28 3.70
N ARG A 149 -16.33 34.69 4.36
CA ARG A 149 -16.30 34.97 5.81
C ARG A 149 -17.24 34.05 6.57
N GLY A 150 -16.80 32.80 6.78
CA GLY A 150 -17.50 31.83 7.62
C GLY A 150 -16.56 30.84 8.28
N LEU A 151 -16.28 31.06 9.57
CA LEU A 151 -15.86 30.11 10.61
C LEU A 151 -14.44 29.49 10.53
N ALA A 152 -13.52 30.07 11.31
CA ALA A 152 -12.42 29.33 11.92
C ALA A 152 -12.49 29.53 13.43
N ILE A 153 -12.32 28.47 14.23
CA ILE A 153 -12.13 28.56 15.69
C ILE A 153 -10.67 28.26 15.96
N GLN A 154 -9.99 29.14 16.70
CA GLN A 154 -8.60 28.93 17.10
C GLN A 154 -8.55 27.85 18.19
N ALA A 155 -7.90 26.72 17.91
CA ALA A 155 -7.60 25.68 18.88
C ALA A 155 -6.62 26.19 19.94
N ASP A 156 -6.56 25.55 21.10
CA ASP A 156 -5.75 25.96 22.27
C ASP A 156 -4.24 26.12 21.96
N ASN A 157 -3.76 25.58 20.84
CA ASN A 157 -2.37 25.72 20.36
C ASN A 157 -2.16 26.86 19.35
N GLY A 158 -3.15 27.74 19.16
CA GLY A 158 -3.07 28.88 18.26
C GLY A 158 -3.40 28.57 16.79
N SER A 159 -3.71 27.32 16.43
CA SER A 159 -4.07 26.91 15.06
C SER A 159 -5.56 27.04 14.78
N TRP A 160 -5.93 27.48 13.58
CA TRP A 160 -7.33 27.64 13.16
C TRP A 160 -7.94 26.29 12.71
N ARG A 161 -9.07 25.88 13.30
CA ARG A 161 -9.85 24.68 12.95
C ARG A 161 -11.29 25.02 12.57
N THR A 162 -11.78 24.45 11.49
CA THR A 162 -13.19 24.46 11.08
C THR A 162 -13.96 23.42 11.90
N VAL A 163 -14.96 23.85 12.68
CA VAL A 163 -15.74 22.96 13.55
C VAL A 163 -16.96 22.45 12.79
N GLY A 164 -16.91 21.17 12.40
CA GLY A 164 -18.06 20.41 11.89
C GLY A 164 -18.30 20.55 10.39
N LEU A 165 -17.67 19.70 9.58
CA LEU A 165 -18.21 19.36 8.25
C LEU A 165 -19.49 18.53 8.46
N PRO A 166 -20.66 18.93 7.94
CA PRO A 166 -21.82 18.04 7.84
C PRO A 166 -21.46 16.83 6.97
N GLU A 167 -22.16 15.70 7.12
CA GLU A 167 -21.93 14.47 6.36
C GLU A 167 -21.79 14.76 4.84
N LEU A 168 -20.55 14.71 4.33
CA LEU A 168 -20.16 15.00 2.94
C LEU A 168 -21.00 14.24 1.89
N TYR A 169 -21.56 13.08 2.28
CA TYR A 169 -22.45 12.27 1.45
C TYR A 169 -23.82 12.91 1.19
N ARG A 170 -24.39 13.66 2.15
CA ARG A 170 -25.66 14.38 1.93
C ARG A 170 -25.46 15.60 1.03
N SER A 171 -24.33 16.30 1.15
CA SER A 171 -24.01 17.44 0.28
C SER A 171 -23.80 17.04 -1.18
N ALA A 172 -23.27 15.84 -1.44
CA ALA A 172 -23.06 15.36 -2.81
C ALA A 172 -24.38 15.10 -3.55
N GLY A 173 -25.39 14.56 -2.87
CA GLY A 173 -26.73 14.38 -3.43
C GLY A 173 -27.42 15.70 -3.76
N LEU A 174 -27.29 16.69 -2.88
CA LEU A 174 -27.83 18.04 -3.10
C LEU A 174 -27.07 18.79 -4.22
N ALA A 175 -25.75 18.67 -4.27
CA ALA A 175 -24.91 19.27 -5.29
C ALA A 175 -25.22 18.75 -6.70
N ARG A 176 -25.43 17.42 -6.83
CA ARG A 176 -25.86 16.81 -8.09
C ARG A 176 -27.25 17.29 -8.50
N ARG A 177 -28.20 17.31 -7.57
CA ARG A 177 -29.55 17.84 -7.83
C ARG A 177 -29.55 19.30 -8.24
N LEU A 178 -28.75 20.15 -7.59
CA LEU A 178 -28.60 21.55 -7.98
C LEU A 178 -28.14 21.67 -9.43
N ALA A 179 -27.12 20.92 -9.84
CA ALA A 179 -26.61 20.96 -11.20
C ALA A 179 -27.53 20.29 -12.25
N ASP A 180 -28.28 19.25 -11.86
CA ASP A 180 -29.18 18.52 -12.75
C ASP A 180 -30.53 19.24 -12.95
N GLU A 181 -31.07 19.83 -11.89
CA GLU A 181 -32.36 20.53 -11.92
C GLU A 181 -32.21 22.02 -12.28
N TYR A 182 -31.05 22.63 -11.96
CA TYR A 182 -30.77 24.05 -12.19
C TYR A 182 -29.39 24.28 -12.83
N PRO A 183 -29.16 23.81 -14.08
CA PRO A 183 -27.87 23.95 -14.76
C PRO A 183 -27.47 25.40 -15.08
N ALA A 184 -28.38 26.36 -14.98
CA ALA A 184 -28.07 27.78 -15.15
C ALA A 184 -27.60 28.47 -13.85
N SER A 185 -27.67 27.78 -12.70
CA SER A 185 -27.26 28.34 -11.41
C SER A 185 -25.76 28.66 -11.42
N ALA A 186 -25.42 29.83 -10.88
CA ALA A 186 -24.02 30.24 -10.71
C ALA A 186 -23.24 29.31 -9.76
N GLN A 187 -23.93 28.52 -8.93
CA GLN A 187 -23.33 27.58 -7.98
C GLN A 187 -23.21 26.15 -8.53
N ALA A 188 -23.86 25.84 -9.66
CA ALA A 188 -23.80 24.52 -10.27
C ALA A 188 -22.36 24.03 -10.58
N PRO A 189 -21.45 24.84 -11.19
CA PRO A 189 -20.08 24.39 -11.46
C PRO A 189 -19.28 24.15 -10.17
N THR A 190 -19.41 25.03 -9.17
CA THR A 190 -18.80 24.87 -7.84
C THR A 190 -19.29 23.62 -7.12
N ALA A 191 -20.59 23.32 -7.23
CA ALA A 191 -21.19 22.12 -6.67
C ALA A 191 -20.65 20.85 -7.32
N LEU A 192 -20.60 20.79 -8.66
CA LEU A 192 -20.05 19.66 -9.39
C LEU A 192 -18.56 19.44 -9.10
N LEU A 193 -17.76 20.51 -9.02
CA LEU A 193 -16.32 20.40 -8.77
C LEU A 193 -16.03 19.71 -7.44
N ARG A 194 -16.78 20.06 -6.39
CA ARG A 194 -16.62 19.44 -5.07
C ARG A 194 -17.02 17.97 -5.05
N VAL A 195 -18.09 17.61 -5.77
CA VAL A 195 -18.46 16.20 -5.92
C VAL A 195 -17.37 15.44 -6.66
N ALA A 196 -16.80 16.02 -7.73
CA ALA A 196 -15.72 15.41 -8.48
C ALA A 196 -14.47 15.15 -7.62
N GLN A 197 -14.06 16.13 -6.82
CA GLN A 197 -12.94 16.02 -5.86
C GLN A 197 -13.22 14.98 -4.77
N MET A 198 -14.45 14.89 -4.28
CA MET A 198 -14.83 13.89 -3.28
C MET A 198 -14.77 12.48 -3.85
N GLU A 199 -15.32 12.25 -5.04
CA GLU A 199 -15.25 10.96 -5.73
C GLU A 199 -13.79 10.55 -5.99
N GLU A 200 -12.92 11.52 -6.29
CA GLU A 200 -11.48 11.29 -6.45
C GLU A 200 -10.82 10.82 -5.14
N GLN A 201 -11.09 11.50 -4.02
CA GLN A 201 -10.58 11.14 -2.69
C GLN A 201 -11.06 9.76 -2.23
N GLN A 202 -12.23 9.32 -2.69
CA GLN A 202 -12.78 7.98 -2.41
C GLN A 202 -12.24 6.90 -3.35
N GLY A 203 -11.38 7.26 -4.31
CA GLY A 203 -10.85 6.33 -5.31
C GLY A 203 -11.83 5.99 -6.43
N HIS A 204 -12.98 6.67 -6.53
CA HIS A 204 -13.94 6.53 -7.62
C HIS A 204 -13.51 7.36 -8.85
N THR A 205 -12.31 7.06 -9.38
CA THR A 205 -11.65 7.82 -10.45
C THR A 205 -12.52 7.99 -11.70
N THR A 206 -13.31 6.99 -12.08
CA THR A 206 -14.20 7.07 -13.25
C THR A 206 -15.32 8.09 -13.06
N GLN A 207 -15.96 8.09 -11.89
CA GLN A 207 -17.07 9.00 -11.58
C GLN A 207 -16.57 10.44 -11.44
N SER A 208 -15.43 10.62 -10.76
CA SER A 208 -14.73 11.90 -10.66
C SER A 208 -14.40 12.46 -12.05
N ARG A 209 -13.82 11.65 -12.93
CA ARG A 209 -13.48 12.04 -14.31
C ARG A 209 -14.70 12.47 -15.12
N THR A 210 -15.81 11.74 -15.02
CA THR A 210 -17.07 12.13 -15.70
C THR A 210 -17.58 13.49 -15.21
N LEU A 211 -17.48 13.75 -13.91
CA LEU A 211 -17.90 15.03 -13.34
C LEU A 211 -16.99 16.18 -13.78
N TYR A 212 -15.66 16.00 -13.76
CA TYR A 212 -14.74 17.01 -14.28
C TYR A 212 -14.98 17.29 -15.77
N GLN A 213 -15.23 16.25 -16.59
CA GLN A 213 -15.58 16.42 -18.00
C GLN A 213 -16.86 17.23 -18.18
N ARG A 214 -17.87 16.94 -17.35
CA ARG A 214 -19.14 17.67 -17.36
C ARG A 214 -18.94 19.15 -17.06
N ILE A 215 -18.12 19.49 -16.06
CA ILE A 215 -17.81 20.89 -15.73
C ILE A 215 -17.13 21.59 -16.91
N THR A 216 -16.13 20.95 -17.52
CA THR A 216 -15.40 21.54 -18.66
C THR A 216 -16.27 21.72 -19.92
N LEU A 217 -17.30 20.90 -20.11
CA LEU A 217 -18.17 20.94 -21.29
C LEU A 217 -19.39 21.83 -21.10
N GLU A 218 -20.02 21.78 -19.94
CA GLU A 218 -21.27 22.51 -19.64
C GLU A 218 -21.01 23.91 -19.11
N TYR A 219 -19.86 24.16 -18.45
CA TYR A 219 -19.54 25.43 -17.80
C TYR A 219 -18.17 26.00 -18.23
N PRO A 220 -17.86 26.09 -19.54
CA PRO A 220 -16.51 26.40 -20.04
C PRO A 220 -15.96 27.78 -19.62
N GLN A 221 -16.83 28.72 -19.23
CA GLN A 221 -16.45 30.05 -18.77
C GLN A 221 -16.38 30.18 -17.23
N SER A 222 -16.71 29.12 -16.49
CA SER A 222 -16.62 29.12 -15.03
C SER A 222 -15.16 28.96 -14.58
N PRO A 223 -14.75 29.59 -13.46
CA PRO A 223 -13.41 29.37 -12.91
C PRO A 223 -13.18 27.90 -12.53
N GLU A 224 -14.24 27.16 -12.18
CA GLU A 224 -14.16 25.73 -11.88
C GLU A 224 -13.89 24.84 -13.09
N ALA A 225 -14.21 25.27 -14.30
CA ALA A 225 -13.86 24.53 -15.51
C ALA A 225 -12.34 24.45 -15.70
N GLU A 226 -11.60 25.46 -15.26
CA GLU A 226 -10.14 25.46 -15.28
C GLU A 226 -9.58 24.43 -14.28
N ASP A 227 -10.10 24.40 -13.05
CA ASP A 227 -9.70 23.42 -12.03
C ASP A 227 -10.05 21.99 -12.48
N ALA A 228 -11.21 21.79 -13.09
CA ALA A 228 -11.62 20.52 -13.66
C ALA A 228 -10.72 20.10 -14.84
N ALA A 229 -10.35 21.01 -15.73
CA ALA A 229 -9.42 20.74 -16.83
C ALA A 229 -8.03 20.34 -16.32
N ASN A 230 -7.55 20.97 -15.25
CA ASN A 230 -6.28 20.64 -14.59
C ASN A 230 -6.32 19.24 -13.97
N ALA A 231 -7.41 18.89 -13.29
CA ALA A 231 -7.60 17.56 -12.72
C ALA A 231 -7.62 16.49 -13.83
N LEU A 232 -8.32 16.74 -14.94
CA LEU A 232 -8.33 15.85 -16.11
C LEU A 232 -6.95 15.72 -16.77
N ALA A 233 -6.22 16.82 -16.92
CA ALA A 233 -4.89 16.84 -17.50
C ALA A 233 -3.89 16.06 -16.64
N THR A 234 -3.99 16.19 -15.32
CA THR A 234 -3.18 15.46 -14.34
C THR A 234 -3.51 13.97 -14.37
N ALA A 235 -4.79 13.63 -14.35
CA ALA A 235 -5.23 12.23 -14.47
C ALA A 235 -4.73 11.61 -15.78
N ALA A 236 -4.85 12.32 -16.91
CA ALA A 236 -4.32 11.88 -18.20
C ALA A 236 -2.79 11.68 -18.15
N TYR A 237 -2.05 12.59 -17.53
CA TYR A 237 -0.60 12.49 -17.35
C TYR A 237 -0.23 11.25 -16.54
N THR A 238 -0.85 11.05 -15.37
CA THR A 238 -0.57 9.90 -14.49
C THR A 238 -0.94 8.56 -15.12
N SER A 239 -1.96 8.54 -15.99
CA SER A 239 -2.36 7.35 -16.73
C SER A 239 -1.55 7.14 -18.02
N GLY A 240 -0.49 7.91 -18.27
CA GLY A 240 0.37 7.79 -19.46
C GLY A 240 -0.23 8.36 -20.76
N HIS A 241 -1.39 9.02 -20.68
CA HIS A 241 -2.06 9.60 -21.84
C HIS A 241 -1.49 11.00 -22.18
N LEU A 242 -0.20 11.05 -22.52
CA LEU A 242 0.56 12.30 -22.66
C LEU A 242 0.00 13.28 -23.69
N ARG A 243 -0.48 12.80 -24.85
CA ARG A 243 -1.12 13.67 -25.87
C ARG A 243 -2.40 14.32 -25.34
N GLN A 244 -3.26 13.52 -24.69
CA GLN A 244 -4.49 14.03 -24.10
C GLN A 244 -4.22 15.03 -22.97
N SER A 245 -3.21 14.77 -22.14
CA SER A 245 -2.76 15.71 -21.10
C SER A 245 -2.31 17.04 -21.72
N ARG A 246 -1.47 16.99 -22.76
CA ARG A 246 -1.04 18.19 -23.50
C ARG A 246 -2.22 19.00 -24.02
N ASP A 247 -3.16 18.35 -24.70
CA ASP A 247 -4.31 19.04 -25.32
C ASP A 247 -5.19 19.72 -24.27
N LEU A 248 -5.42 19.06 -23.13
CA LEU A 248 -6.16 19.62 -22.00
C LEU A 248 -5.43 20.81 -21.36
N LYS A 249 -4.10 20.73 -21.17
CA LYS A 249 -3.31 21.85 -20.63
C LYS A 249 -3.22 23.02 -21.60
N GLN A 250 -3.16 22.75 -22.91
CA GLN A 250 -3.14 23.77 -23.95
C GLN A 250 -4.46 24.54 -23.98
N HIS A 251 -5.60 23.82 -23.93
CA HIS A 251 -6.91 24.44 -23.85
C HIS A 251 -7.07 25.27 -22.57
N ALA A 252 -6.61 24.76 -21.42
CA ALA A 252 -6.66 25.50 -20.15
C ALA A 252 -5.81 26.79 -20.20
N LEU A 253 -4.63 26.74 -20.82
CA LEU A 253 -3.80 27.93 -21.07
C LEU A 253 -4.53 28.96 -21.94
N GLU A 254 -5.15 28.53 -23.04
CA GLU A 254 -5.88 29.42 -23.95
C GLU A 254 -7.05 30.12 -23.25
N VAL A 255 -7.82 29.38 -22.45
CA VAL A 255 -8.92 29.93 -21.64
C VAL A 255 -8.40 30.90 -20.57
N ALA A 256 -7.30 30.55 -19.89
CA ALA A 256 -6.69 31.41 -18.88
C ALA A 256 -6.17 32.72 -19.48
N GLU A 257 -5.50 32.65 -20.64
CA GLU A 257 -5.05 33.84 -21.38
C GLU A 257 -6.22 34.70 -21.88
N GLN A 258 -7.26 34.07 -22.43
CA GLN A 258 -8.45 34.79 -22.90
C GLN A 258 -9.13 35.52 -21.73
N THR A 259 -9.38 34.82 -20.62
CA THR A 259 -9.98 35.39 -19.41
C THR A 259 -9.13 36.53 -18.85
N ALA A 260 -7.80 36.39 -18.88
CA ALA A 260 -6.87 37.43 -18.45
C ALA A 260 -6.95 38.68 -19.34
N ARG A 261 -7.04 38.51 -20.67
CA ARG A 261 -7.19 39.62 -21.63
C ARG A 261 -8.52 40.35 -21.46
N GLU A 262 -9.60 39.62 -21.24
CA GLU A 262 -10.93 40.18 -21.02
C GLU A 262 -11.02 40.96 -19.70
N LYS A 263 -10.38 40.45 -18.64
CA LYS A 263 -10.45 41.05 -17.29
C LYS A 263 -9.47 42.20 -17.07
N PHE A 264 -8.35 42.21 -17.80
CA PHE A 264 -7.29 43.22 -17.68
C PHE A 264 -6.87 43.80 -19.04
N PRO A 265 -7.80 44.40 -19.82
CA PRO A 265 -7.49 44.89 -21.16
C PRO A 265 -6.48 46.04 -21.10
N GLY A 266 -5.31 45.85 -21.71
CA GLY A 266 -4.24 46.86 -21.79
C GLY A 266 -3.53 47.16 -20.48
N GLN A 267 -3.75 46.36 -19.42
CA GLN A 267 -3.12 46.52 -18.12
C GLN A 267 -2.13 45.36 -17.85
N PRO A 268 -1.07 45.60 -17.05
CA PRO A 268 -0.21 44.52 -16.60
C PRO A 268 -1.01 43.49 -15.79
N LEU A 269 -0.80 42.20 -16.06
CA LEU A 269 -1.49 41.13 -15.36
C LEU A 269 -1.14 41.13 -13.87
N PRO A 270 -2.11 40.92 -12.97
CA PRO A 270 -1.80 40.67 -11.57
C PRO A 270 -0.87 39.48 -11.42
N ALA A 271 0.02 39.53 -10.43
CA ALA A 271 1.03 38.50 -10.20
C ALA A 271 0.43 37.08 -10.12
N SER A 272 -0.73 36.93 -9.46
CA SER A 272 -1.44 35.64 -9.38
C SER A 272 -1.84 35.09 -10.74
N THR A 273 -2.30 35.93 -11.66
CA THR A 273 -2.70 35.53 -13.01
C THR A 273 -1.48 35.25 -13.89
N ALA A 274 -0.42 36.06 -13.77
CA ALA A 274 0.84 35.83 -14.46
C ALA A 274 1.51 34.50 -14.02
N PHE A 275 1.54 34.20 -12.73
CA PHE A 275 2.06 32.93 -12.21
C PHE A 275 1.23 31.73 -12.70
N LYS A 276 -0.09 31.90 -12.83
CA LYS A 276 -0.98 30.85 -13.34
C LYS A 276 -0.66 30.50 -14.80
N VAL A 277 -0.57 31.52 -15.66
CA VAL A 277 -0.20 31.36 -17.08
C VAL A 277 1.21 30.76 -17.22
N LEU A 278 2.16 31.22 -16.41
CA LEU A 278 3.52 30.65 -16.39
C LEU A 278 3.52 29.16 -15.99
N GLY A 279 2.71 28.79 -14.99
CA GLY A 279 2.53 27.40 -14.56
C GLY A 279 2.09 26.49 -15.71
N TYR A 280 1.13 26.94 -16.52
CA TYR A 280 0.70 26.20 -17.70
C TYR A 280 1.79 26.02 -18.75
N HIS A 281 2.61 27.06 -19.01
CA HIS A 281 3.73 26.93 -19.93
C HIS A 281 4.79 25.95 -19.44
N LEU A 282 5.10 25.95 -18.14
CA LEU A 282 6.04 25.00 -17.53
C LEU A 282 5.51 23.57 -17.64
N ASP A 283 4.25 23.37 -17.29
CA ASP A 283 3.59 22.08 -17.39
C ASP A 283 3.54 21.54 -18.82
N LEU A 284 3.25 22.40 -19.81
CA LEU A 284 3.28 22.03 -21.22
C LEU A 284 4.70 21.69 -21.69
N SER A 285 5.72 22.39 -21.20
CA SER A 285 7.12 22.08 -21.51
C SER A 285 7.53 20.69 -21.02
N GLU A 286 7.07 20.29 -19.83
CA GLU A 286 7.33 18.96 -19.26
C GLU A 286 6.65 17.86 -20.09
N VAL A 287 5.36 18.02 -20.40
CA VAL A 287 4.62 17.03 -21.22
C VAL A 287 5.22 16.93 -22.63
N ASN A 288 5.63 18.05 -23.23
CA ASN A 288 6.28 18.06 -24.54
C ASN A 288 7.66 17.38 -24.53
N LEU A 289 8.43 17.54 -23.45
CA LEU A 289 9.71 16.84 -23.28
C LEU A 289 9.51 15.33 -23.24
N GLN A 290 8.52 14.84 -22.50
CA GLN A 290 8.21 13.40 -22.46
C GLN A 290 7.72 12.88 -23.80
N LEU A 291 6.87 13.63 -24.52
CA LEU A 291 6.45 13.29 -25.87
C LEU A 291 7.65 13.20 -26.84
N GLN A 292 8.64 14.09 -26.69
CA GLN A 292 9.86 14.07 -27.48
C GLN A 292 10.73 12.85 -27.17
N GLN A 293 10.88 12.47 -25.90
CA GLN A 293 11.59 11.26 -25.50
C GLN A 293 10.91 10.00 -26.05
N LEU A 294 9.58 9.94 -25.99
CA LEU A 294 8.81 8.82 -26.54
C LEU A 294 9.01 8.71 -28.06
N LYS A 295 9.04 9.84 -28.77
CA LYS A 295 9.37 9.88 -30.19
C LYS A 295 10.79 9.39 -30.48
N GLN A 296 11.79 9.79 -29.69
CA GLN A 296 13.17 9.31 -29.84
C GLN A 296 13.28 7.79 -29.65
N VAL A 297 12.53 7.22 -28.70
CA VAL A 297 12.47 5.76 -28.48
C VAL A 297 11.84 5.06 -29.70
N GLN A 298 10.76 5.60 -30.24
CA GLN A 298 10.12 5.07 -31.46
C GLN A 298 11.08 5.12 -32.66
N ASP A 299 11.79 6.24 -32.86
CA ASP A 299 12.77 6.41 -33.94
C ASP A 299 13.94 5.43 -33.79
N SER A 300 14.43 5.24 -32.56
CA SER A 300 15.50 4.28 -32.24
C SER A 300 15.06 2.84 -32.49
N LEU A 301 13.81 2.50 -32.14
CA LEU A 301 13.25 1.17 -32.38
C LEU A 301 13.03 0.91 -33.88
N ALA A 302 12.58 1.91 -34.63
CA ALA A 302 12.47 1.84 -36.09
C ALA A 302 13.85 1.65 -36.75
N LEU A 303 14.88 2.34 -36.27
CA LEU A 303 16.26 2.16 -36.75
C LEU A 303 16.79 0.76 -36.43
N ALA A 304 16.60 0.27 -35.20
CA ALA A 304 17.02 -1.07 -34.79
C ALA A 304 16.35 -2.17 -35.63
N ASN A 305 15.07 -2.01 -35.97
CA ASN A 305 14.36 -2.92 -36.87
C ASN A 305 14.94 -2.88 -38.30
N ARG A 306 15.25 -1.71 -38.85
CA ARG A 306 15.90 -1.59 -40.17
C ARG A 306 17.27 -2.27 -40.21
N GLU A 307 18.11 -2.05 -39.21
CA GLU A 307 19.45 -2.66 -39.15
C GLU A 307 19.38 -4.17 -38.95
N THR A 308 18.45 -4.66 -38.13
CA THR A 308 18.19 -6.11 -37.98
C THR A 308 17.79 -6.75 -39.31
N GLN A 309 16.92 -6.08 -40.07
CA GLN A 309 16.50 -6.53 -41.40
C GLN A 309 17.67 -6.55 -42.38
N ARG A 310 18.52 -5.50 -42.38
CA ARG A 310 19.72 -5.42 -43.22
C ARG A 310 20.70 -6.56 -42.92
N LEU A 311 21.00 -6.80 -41.64
CA LEU A 311 21.94 -7.85 -41.22
C LEU A 311 21.47 -9.26 -41.60
N LYS A 312 20.16 -9.52 -41.57
CA LYS A 312 19.60 -10.80 -42.03
C LYS A 312 19.82 -11.08 -43.52
N THR A 313 19.90 -10.04 -44.35
CA THR A 313 20.10 -10.19 -45.81
C THR A 313 21.54 -10.49 -46.20
N LEU A 314 22.49 -10.41 -45.27
CA LEU A 314 23.90 -10.70 -45.57
C LEU A 314 24.11 -12.21 -45.80
N PRO A 315 24.61 -12.62 -46.99
CA PRO A 315 24.83 -14.03 -47.30
C PRO A 315 25.94 -14.66 -46.46
N SER A 316 26.89 -13.85 -45.96
CA SER A 316 28.03 -14.29 -45.14
C SER A 316 27.70 -14.53 -43.66
N LEU A 317 26.48 -14.24 -43.21
CA LEU A 317 26.12 -14.38 -41.80
C LEU A 317 25.89 -15.84 -41.43
N GLU A 318 26.55 -16.33 -40.37
CA GLU A 318 26.36 -17.68 -39.86
C GLU A 318 24.88 -17.96 -39.50
N GLN A 319 24.41 -19.19 -39.79
CA GLN A 319 23.02 -19.61 -39.55
C GLN A 319 22.53 -19.30 -38.12
N ARG A 320 23.40 -19.56 -37.12
CA ARG A 320 23.10 -19.30 -35.70
C ARG A 320 22.86 -17.81 -35.42
N LEU A 321 23.65 -16.93 -36.03
CA LEU A 321 23.46 -15.48 -35.90
C LEU A 321 22.17 -15.00 -36.59
N LYS A 322 21.74 -15.66 -37.68
CA LYS A 322 20.44 -15.40 -38.32
C LYS A 322 19.27 -15.80 -37.42
N GLU A 323 19.39 -16.90 -36.68
CA GLU A 323 18.41 -17.35 -35.69
C GLU A 323 18.35 -16.41 -34.47
N ASP A 324 19.51 -15.98 -33.98
CA ASP A 324 19.60 -15.00 -32.88
C ASP A 324 19.02 -13.63 -33.28
N LEU A 325 19.31 -13.14 -34.49
CA LEU A 325 18.70 -11.91 -35.05
C LEU A 325 17.19 -12.06 -35.25
N SER A 326 16.71 -13.24 -35.61
CA SER A 326 15.26 -13.51 -35.73
C SER A 326 14.57 -13.49 -34.37
N SER A 327 15.19 -14.08 -33.36
CA SER A 327 14.71 -14.01 -31.99
C SER A 327 14.73 -12.57 -31.45
N ALA A 328 15.76 -11.78 -31.78
CA ALA A 328 15.84 -10.37 -31.43
C ALA A 328 14.74 -9.54 -32.12
N GLN A 329 14.48 -9.79 -33.40
CA GLN A 329 13.39 -9.12 -34.14
C GLN A 329 12.03 -9.46 -33.54
N HIS A 330 11.77 -10.72 -33.15
CA HIS A 330 10.52 -11.07 -32.48
C HIS A 330 10.35 -10.36 -31.13
N ARG A 331 11.43 -10.16 -30.37
CA ARG A 331 11.39 -9.37 -29.12
C ARG A 331 11.11 -7.89 -29.40
N LEU A 332 11.77 -7.30 -30.40
CA LEU A 332 11.55 -5.91 -30.80
C LEU A 332 10.13 -5.69 -31.36
N GLN A 333 9.62 -6.64 -32.15
CA GLN A 333 8.25 -6.59 -32.67
C GLN A 333 7.22 -6.70 -31.55
N ARG A 334 7.44 -7.57 -30.55
CA ARG A 334 6.56 -7.64 -29.37
C ARG A 334 6.51 -6.31 -28.62
N VAL A 335 7.67 -5.68 -28.37
CA VAL A 335 7.74 -4.37 -27.70
C VAL A 335 7.08 -3.29 -28.55
N HIS A 336 7.24 -3.34 -29.88
CA HIS A 336 6.53 -2.46 -30.80
C HIS A 336 5.01 -2.67 -30.72
N ASP A 337 4.53 -3.91 -30.80
CA ASP A 337 3.11 -4.24 -30.80
C ASP A 337 2.48 -3.84 -29.48
N GLU A 338 3.14 -4.08 -28.34
CA GLU A 338 2.70 -3.62 -27.02
C GLU A 338 2.59 -2.09 -26.94
N ALA A 339 3.61 -1.37 -27.45
CA ALA A 339 3.60 0.09 -27.51
C ALA A 339 2.52 0.62 -28.49
N TRP A 340 2.34 -0.05 -29.63
CA TRP A 340 1.37 0.33 -30.65
C TRP A 340 -0.06 0.08 -30.19
N VAL A 341 -0.33 -1.06 -29.54
CA VAL A 341 -1.63 -1.38 -28.94
C VAL A 341 -2.00 -0.36 -27.87
N ALA A 342 -1.05 0.01 -26.98
CA ALA A 342 -1.27 1.08 -26.00
C ALA A 342 -1.64 2.41 -26.68
N THR A 343 -1.00 2.73 -27.82
CA THR A 343 -1.28 3.94 -28.59
C THR A 343 -2.61 3.86 -29.37
N LEU A 344 -2.97 2.69 -29.89
CA LEU A 344 -4.21 2.44 -30.64
C LEU A 344 -5.46 2.54 -29.75
N PHE A 345 -5.41 1.95 -28.55
CA PHE A 345 -6.50 2.07 -27.57
C PHE A 345 -6.68 3.54 -27.12
N GLN A 346 -5.59 4.30 -27.10
CA GLN A 346 -5.61 5.74 -26.82
C GLN A 346 -6.22 6.56 -27.97
N ASP A 347 -5.94 6.23 -29.23
CA ASP A 347 -6.44 6.96 -30.41
C ASP A 347 -7.90 6.61 -30.77
N LEU A 348 -8.35 5.38 -30.54
CA LEU A 348 -9.71 4.94 -30.91
C LEU A 348 -10.83 5.43 -29.97
N LYS A 349 -10.51 6.11 -28.86
CA LYS A 349 -11.47 6.55 -27.81
C LYS A 349 -12.40 5.44 -27.29
N VAL A 350 -12.10 4.17 -27.56
CA VAL A 350 -12.85 3.04 -27.01
C VAL A 350 -12.42 2.92 -25.57
N GLY A 351 -13.37 2.95 -24.64
CA GLY A 351 -13.07 2.70 -23.24
C GLY A 351 -12.24 1.43 -23.15
N VAL A 352 -11.04 1.53 -22.56
CA VAL A 352 -10.23 0.37 -22.20
C VAL A 352 -11.19 -0.62 -21.55
N PRO A 353 -11.26 -1.89 -21.99
CA PRO A 353 -12.11 -2.87 -21.35
C PRO A 353 -11.89 -2.72 -19.85
N GLY A 354 -12.98 -2.46 -19.13
CA GLY A 354 -12.92 -2.12 -17.71
C GLY A 354 -11.98 -3.09 -17.00
N PRO A 355 -11.19 -2.61 -16.03
CA PRO A 355 -10.12 -3.40 -15.44
C PRO A 355 -10.65 -4.80 -15.16
N PRO A 356 -9.95 -5.86 -15.61
CA PRO A 356 -10.43 -7.23 -15.45
C PRO A 356 -10.92 -7.39 -14.01
N PRO A 357 -12.08 -8.05 -13.80
CA PRO A 357 -12.68 -8.16 -12.47
C PRO A 357 -11.57 -8.53 -11.50
N ARG A 358 -11.38 -7.69 -10.46
CA ARG A 358 -10.26 -7.83 -9.54
C ARG A 358 -10.23 -9.30 -9.11
N PRO A 359 -9.12 -10.02 -9.35
CA PRO A 359 -9.06 -11.42 -9.00
C PRO A 359 -9.40 -11.53 -7.51
N HIS A 360 -10.25 -12.49 -7.16
CA HIS A 360 -10.65 -12.67 -5.78
C HIS A 360 -9.40 -12.76 -4.89
N GLU A 361 -9.37 -11.92 -3.87
CA GLU A 361 -8.27 -11.80 -2.93
C GLU A 361 -8.54 -12.65 -1.69
N TYR A 362 -7.55 -13.41 -1.26
CA TYR A 362 -7.64 -14.31 -0.10
C TYR A 362 -6.61 -13.94 0.95
N SER A 363 -6.85 -14.34 2.20
CA SER A 363 -5.86 -14.20 3.26
C SER A 363 -5.11 -15.51 3.48
N ALA A 364 -3.78 -15.44 3.54
CA ALA A 364 -2.92 -16.53 3.94
C ALA A 364 -2.39 -16.27 5.37
N THR A 365 -2.56 -17.21 6.28
CA THR A 365 -2.11 -17.10 7.67
C THR A 365 -1.09 -18.16 7.99
N GLY A 366 -0.11 -17.86 8.82
CA GLY A 366 0.85 -18.86 9.27
C GLY A 366 1.48 -18.49 10.59
N ARG A 367 2.49 -19.27 10.98
CA ARG A 367 3.23 -19.04 12.22
C ARG A 367 4.73 -19.23 11.99
N VAL A 368 5.54 -18.41 12.66
CA VAL A 368 6.99 -18.48 12.69
C VAL A 368 7.45 -18.86 14.10
N LEU A 369 8.29 -19.87 14.19
CA LEU A 369 8.88 -20.35 15.44
C LEU A 369 10.40 -20.35 15.35
N VAL A 370 11.09 -19.97 16.42
CA VAL A 370 12.53 -20.16 16.62
C VAL A 370 12.76 -21.05 17.83
N ASP A 371 13.47 -22.17 17.67
CA ASP A 371 13.67 -23.18 18.73
C ASP A 371 12.34 -23.61 19.39
N ASN A 372 11.30 -23.77 18.57
CA ASN A 372 9.91 -24.04 18.96
C ASN A 372 9.20 -22.95 19.78
N GLN A 373 9.81 -21.78 19.98
CA GLN A 373 9.19 -20.62 20.61
C GLN A 373 8.66 -19.64 19.55
N PRO A 374 7.60 -18.86 19.85
CA PRO A 374 7.15 -17.76 18.99
C PRO A 374 8.27 -16.84 18.52
N PHE A 375 8.33 -16.53 17.22
CA PHE A 375 9.33 -15.59 16.70
C PHE A 375 8.67 -14.33 16.10
N PRO A 376 8.59 -13.22 16.86
CA PRO A 376 8.01 -11.97 16.38
C PRO A 376 8.94 -11.17 15.45
N GLY A 377 8.35 -10.27 14.67
CA GLY A 377 9.09 -9.31 13.84
C GLY A 377 9.65 -9.87 12.54
N VAL A 378 9.24 -11.08 12.15
CA VAL A 378 9.71 -11.76 10.94
C VAL A 378 8.84 -11.33 9.77
N GLU A 379 9.43 -10.71 8.75
CA GLU A 379 8.73 -10.39 7.51
C GLU A 379 8.58 -11.66 6.68
N VAL A 380 7.36 -12.08 6.42
CA VAL A 380 7.03 -13.23 5.57
C VAL A 380 6.51 -12.71 4.24
N VAL A 381 7.09 -13.20 3.16
CA VAL A 381 6.80 -12.79 1.79
C VAL A 381 6.32 -13.98 0.98
N LEU A 382 5.17 -13.81 0.31
CA LEU A 382 4.71 -14.70 -0.76
C LEU A 382 5.13 -14.13 -2.11
N SER A 383 5.86 -14.93 -2.88
CA SER A 383 6.34 -14.60 -4.22
C SER A 383 5.67 -15.51 -5.24
N ASP A 384 5.12 -14.93 -6.31
CA ASP A 384 4.48 -15.71 -7.38
C ASP A 384 5.50 -16.65 -8.05
N SER A 385 5.11 -17.91 -8.24
CA SER A 385 5.90 -18.93 -8.93
C SER A 385 6.27 -18.60 -10.38
N HIS A 386 5.51 -17.70 -11.02
CA HIS A 386 5.79 -17.28 -12.40
C HIS A 386 6.89 -16.22 -12.50
N ASN A 387 7.27 -15.60 -11.37
CA ASN A 387 8.32 -14.60 -11.30
C ASN A 387 9.54 -15.15 -10.55
N ASN A 388 10.24 -16.10 -11.18
CA ASN A 388 11.41 -16.79 -10.62
C ASN A 388 12.66 -15.90 -10.46
N ASP A 389 12.57 -14.60 -10.73
CA ASP A 389 13.70 -13.67 -10.64
C ASP A 389 14.02 -13.20 -9.21
N PHE A 390 13.38 -13.78 -8.19
CA PHE A 390 13.69 -13.46 -6.79
C PHE A 390 15.07 -14.01 -6.39
N ASN A 391 16.08 -13.13 -6.41
CA ASN A 391 17.40 -13.38 -5.84
C ASN A 391 17.53 -12.62 -4.51
N PRO A 392 17.41 -13.28 -3.33
CA PRO A 392 17.48 -12.61 -2.02
C PRO A 392 18.86 -12.02 -1.69
N GLY A 393 19.87 -12.25 -2.53
CA GLY A 393 21.17 -11.54 -2.45
C GLY A 393 21.17 -10.17 -3.12
N SER A 394 20.13 -9.83 -3.90
CA SER A 394 19.95 -8.49 -4.46
C SER A 394 19.13 -7.65 -3.48
N LEU A 395 19.78 -6.74 -2.76
CA LEU A 395 19.11 -5.73 -1.93
C LEU A 395 18.26 -4.74 -2.76
N VAL A 396 18.31 -4.84 -4.09
CA VAL A 396 17.50 -4.06 -5.03
C VAL A 396 16.51 -5.01 -5.69
N GLY A 397 15.30 -5.12 -5.11
CA GLY A 397 14.20 -5.89 -5.67
C GLY A 397 13.49 -5.11 -6.77
N ILE A 398 13.50 -5.66 -7.99
CA ILE A 398 12.69 -5.20 -9.12
C ILE A 398 11.21 -5.43 -8.77
N ALA A 399 10.36 -4.49 -9.16
CA ALA A 399 8.94 -4.33 -8.84
C ALA A 399 8.04 -5.54 -9.24
N GLY A 400 8.14 -6.66 -8.52
CA GLY A 400 7.14 -7.72 -8.49
C GLY A 400 6.15 -7.52 -7.35
N SER A 401 4.89 -7.93 -7.55
CA SER A 401 3.82 -7.93 -6.54
C SER A 401 4.12 -8.97 -5.45
N HIS A 402 4.95 -8.59 -4.49
CA HIS A 402 5.25 -9.39 -3.31
C HIS A 402 4.21 -9.11 -2.22
N TYR A 403 3.48 -10.14 -1.78
CA TYR A 403 2.55 -10.02 -0.65
C TYR A 403 3.30 -10.27 0.65
N ARG A 404 3.13 -9.38 1.65
CA ARG A 404 3.98 -9.37 2.84
C ARG A 404 3.18 -9.24 4.12
N ALA A 405 3.68 -9.84 5.19
CA ALA A 405 3.19 -9.61 6.55
C ALA A 405 4.34 -9.77 7.55
N VAL A 406 4.23 -9.14 8.71
CA VAL A 406 5.21 -9.31 9.80
C VAL A 406 4.58 -10.17 10.89
N SER A 407 5.35 -11.10 11.45
CA SER A 407 4.88 -11.93 12.56
C SER A 407 4.69 -11.12 13.85
N ASP A 408 3.59 -11.38 14.55
CA ASP A 408 3.24 -10.76 15.82
C ASP A 408 4.01 -11.36 17.00
N ALA A 409 3.74 -10.87 18.23
CA ALA A 409 4.35 -11.33 19.48
C ALA A 409 4.22 -12.86 19.71
N GLN A 410 3.20 -13.50 19.13
CA GLN A 410 2.91 -14.92 19.23
C GLN A 410 3.45 -15.71 18.02
N GLY A 411 4.15 -15.03 17.12
CA GLY A 411 4.76 -15.55 15.90
C GLY A 411 3.76 -15.72 14.75
N TYR A 412 2.50 -15.31 14.90
CA TYR A 412 1.51 -15.43 13.84
C TYR A 412 1.63 -14.28 12.84
N TYR A 413 1.37 -14.57 11.58
CA TYR A 413 1.31 -13.55 10.53
C TYR A 413 0.09 -13.78 9.65
N ARG A 414 -0.42 -12.70 9.05
CA ARG A 414 -1.55 -12.72 8.13
C ARG A 414 -1.26 -11.84 6.92
N ILE A 415 -1.14 -12.47 5.75
CA ILE A 415 -0.98 -11.81 4.47
C ILE A 415 -2.38 -11.68 3.87
N THR A 416 -2.81 -10.46 3.55
CA THR A 416 -4.10 -10.16 2.92
C THR A 416 -3.92 -9.77 1.46
N GLY A 417 -4.99 -9.84 0.68
CA GLY A 417 -4.95 -9.35 -0.70
C GLY A 417 -4.32 -10.33 -1.69
N VAL A 418 -4.17 -11.63 -1.35
CA VAL A 418 -3.43 -12.58 -2.18
C VAL A 418 -4.36 -13.24 -3.21
N PRO A 419 -4.17 -13.03 -4.52
CA PRO A 419 -4.94 -13.69 -5.56
C PRO A 419 -4.77 -15.21 -5.52
N ALA A 420 -5.73 -15.94 -6.10
CA ALA A 420 -5.53 -17.36 -6.34
C ALA A 420 -4.33 -17.60 -7.26
N GLY A 421 -3.45 -18.55 -6.90
CA GLY A 421 -2.18 -18.78 -7.61
C GLY A 421 -1.25 -19.73 -6.85
N ILE A 422 -0.09 -20.02 -7.43
CA ILE A 422 0.96 -20.83 -6.79
C ILE A 422 2.06 -19.89 -6.32
N TYR A 423 2.36 -19.94 -5.02
CA TYR A 423 3.28 -19.02 -4.37
C TYR A 423 4.42 -19.75 -3.66
N TRP A 424 5.59 -19.13 -3.65
CA TRP A 424 6.69 -19.49 -2.79
C TRP A 424 6.67 -18.62 -1.55
N ILE A 425 6.84 -19.26 -0.39
CA ILE A 425 6.93 -18.56 0.88
C ILE A 425 8.40 -18.37 1.26
N ASN A 426 8.76 -17.12 1.51
CA ASN A 426 10.08 -16.72 1.96
C ASN A 426 9.93 -15.98 3.28
N ALA A 427 10.85 -16.19 4.20
CA ALA A 427 10.95 -15.36 5.39
C ALA A 427 12.18 -14.46 5.26
N ILE A 428 11.94 -13.17 5.27
CA ILE A 428 12.92 -12.11 5.30
C ILE A 428 13.10 -11.73 6.77
N TYR A 429 14.28 -12.04 7.28
CA TYR A 429 14.69 -11.58 8.59
C TYR A 429 15.39 -10.26 8.38
N PRO A 430 14.99 -9.17 9.05
CA PRO A 430 15.81 -7.99 9.08
C PRO A 430 17.14 -8.41 9.70
N LEU A 431 18.20 -8.42 8.90
CA LEU A 431 19.57 -8.67 9.38
C LEU A 431 19.95 -7.70 10.49
N HIS A 432 19.21 -6.60 10.63
CA HIS A 432 19.44 -5.55 11.62
C HIS A 432 18.10 -5.30 12.33
N SER A 433 18.07 -5.49 13.64
CA SER A 433 17.01 -5.09 14.60
C SER A 433 15.81 -6.03 14.84
N ALA A 434 15.97 -6.99 15.77
CA ALA A 434 14.88 -7.57 16.57
C ALA A 434 15.45 -8.23 17.87
N PRO A 435 14.66 -8.38 18.95
CA PRO A 435 15.09 -8.30 20.37
C PRO A 435 15.83 -9.51 20.97
N LEU A 436 16.24 -10.50 20.16
CA LEU A 436 16.92 -11.71 20.62
C LEU A 436 18.44 -11.54 20.80
N GLY A 437 18.96 -10.31 20.86
CA GLY A 437 20.37 -10.01 21.10
C GLY A 437 21.30 -10.67 20.09
N ASN A 438 21.47 -10.07 18.91
CA ASN A 438 22.42 -10.52 17.87
C ASN A 438 22.34 -12.01 17.44
N ALA A 439 21.30 -12.75 17.87
CA ALA A 439 21.16 -14.17 17.56
C ALA A 439 20.81 -14.34 16.06
N VAL A 440 21.73 -14.96 15.34
CA VAL A 440 21.51 -15.41 13.96
C VAL A 440 20.56 -16.61 14.01
N VAL A 441 19.64 -16.72 13.06
CA VAL A 441 18.73 -17.87 12.94
C VAL A 441 18.88 -18.55 11.58
N THR A 442 18.57 -19.85 11.52
CA THR A 442 18.52 -20.63 10.28
C THR A 442 17.21 -21.38 10.15
N PRO A 443 16.66 -21.51 8.93
CA PRO A 443 15.49 -22.37 8.72
C PRO A 443 15.87 -23.83 9.03
N ILE A 444 15.02 -24.50 9.81
CA ILE A 444 15.10 -25.95 10.00
C ILE A 444 14.47 -26.58 8.77
N SER A 445 15.21 -27.41 8.04
CA SER A 445 14.67 -28.19 6.92
C SER A 445 13.45 -28.97 7.40
N ASN A 446 12.25 -28.62 6.90
CA ASN A 446 11.02 -29.24 7.36
C ASN A 446 10.89 -30.66 6.76
N PRO A 447 10.93 -31.74 7.57
CA PRO A 447 10.93 -33.11 7.06
C PRO A 447 9.63 -33.50 6.34
N ALA A 448 8.54 -32.73 6.53
CA ALA A 448 7.25 -32.97 5.87
C ALA A 448 7.25 -32.62 4.37
N ILE A 449 8.31 -31.99 3.85
CA ILE A 449 8.42 -31.61 2.44
C ILE A 449 9.50 -32.49 1.80
N LYS A 450 9.08 -33.61 1.21
CA LYS A 450 9.97 -34.50 0.44
C LYS A 450 10.49 -33.77 -0.79
N THR A 451 11.66 -33.17 -0.72
CA THR A 451 12.37 -32.61 -1.88
C THR A 451 13.05 -33.74 -2.66
N THR A 452 12.62 -33.99 -3.91
CA THR A 452 13.24 -34.99 -4.80
C THR A 452 14.57 -34.54 -5.44
N ARG A 453 15.14 -33.40 -5.03
CA ARG A 453 16.49 -32.97 -5.39
C ARG A 453 17.18 -32.31 -4.18
N ALA A 454 18.16 -33.02 -3.63
CA ALA A 454 18.95 -32.56 -2.50
C ALA A 454 20.05 -31.58 -2.95
N MET A 455 19.74 -30.28 -2.84
CA MET A 455 20.70 -29.21 -2.53
C MET A 455 19.91 -28.14 -1.76
N PRO A 456 20.35 -27.70 -0.57
CA PRO A 456 19.70 -26.65 0.18
C PRO A 456 20.03 -25.30 -0.47
N GLN A 457 19.39 -24.99 -1.59
CA GLN A 457 19.21 -23.58 -1.91
C GLN A 457 18.25 -23.03 -0.85
N LEU A 458 18.63 -21.92 -0.20
CA LEU A 458 17.76 -21.19 0.72
C LEU A 458 16.41 -20.78 0.07
N ASN A 459 16.25 -20.95 -1.24
CA ASN A 459 15.18 -20.35 -2.04
C ASN A 459 14.09 -21.32 -2.54
N SER A 460 14.05 -22.61 -2.16
CA SER A 460 13.09 -23.52 -2.80
C SER A 460 12.57 -24.70 -1.98
N SER A 461 12.74 -24.72 -0.66
CA SER A 461 12.44 -25.90 0.16
C SER A 461 10.98 -26.01 0.64
N LEU A 462 10.15 -25.00 0.42
CA LEU A 462 8.70 -25.07 0.64
C LEU A 462 8.07 -25.18 -0.75
N GLY A 463 7.67 -26.39 -1.16
CA GLY A 463 6.99 -26.61 -2.44
C GLY A 463 5.87 -25.60 -2.65
N GLY A 464 5.68 -25.12 -3.88
CA GLY A 464 4.73 -24.06 -4.21
C GLY A 464 3.39 -24.24 -3.49
N ILE A 465 2.99 -23.23 -2.74
CA ILE A 465 1.75 -23.19 -1.99
C ILE A 465 0.66 -22.70 -2.92
N THR A 466 -0.31 -23.55 -3.20
CA THR A 466 -1.47 -23.18 -4.01
C THR A 466 -2.50 -22.46 -3.14
N ILE A 467 -2.65 -21.16 -3.36
CA ILE A 467 -3.75 -20.38 -2.80
C ILE A 467 -4.92 -20.52 -3.77
N THR A 468 -5.98 -21.16 -3.31
CA THR A 468 -7.21 -21.36 -4.07
C THR A 468 -8.24 -20.30 -3.67
N ASN A 469 -9.52 -20.61 -3.83
CA ASN A 469 -10.62 -19.69 -3.59
C ASN A 469 -11.04 -19.55 -2.10
N LYS A 470 -10.13 -19.80 -1.16
CA LYS A 470 -10.40 -19.79 0.29
C LYS A 470 -9.17 -19.33 1.07
N PRO A 471 -9.34 -18.79 2.29
CA PRO A 471 -8.21 -18.54 3.19
C PRO A 471 -7.36 -19.79 3.41
N VAL A 472 -6.04 -19.65 3.35
CA VAL A 472 -5.09 -20.77 3.45
C VAL A 472 -4.25 -20.66 4.71
N SER A 473 -4.18 -21.75 5.47
CA SER A 473 -3.20 -21.90 6.55
C SER A 473 -1.88 -22.38 5.94
N LEU A 474 -0.86 -21.54 6.03
CA LEU A 474 0.51 -21.79 5.61
C LEU A 474 1.21 -22.71 6.61
N PRO A 475 2.21 -23.49 6.15
CA PRO A 475 3.00 -24.32 7.05
C PRO A 475 3.74 -23.46 8.08
N VAL A 476 3.91 -24.01 9.28
CA VAL A 476 4.70 -23.35 10.33
C VAL A 476 6.14 -23.25 9.86
N LEU A 477 6.65 -22.02 9.77
CA LEU A 477 8.03 -21.74 9.43
C LEU A 477 8.87 -21.91 10.70
N ARG A 478 9.75 -22.92 10.72
CA ARG A 478 10.58 -23.26 11.88
C ARG A 478 12.01 -22.84 11.64
N PHE A 479 12.56 -22.13 12.61
CA PHE A 479 13.93 -21.66 12.68
C PHE A 479 14.59 -22.26 13.92
N GLN A 480 15.90 -22.35 13.86
CA GLN A 480 16.74 -22.61 15.01
C GLN A 480 17.73 -21.47 15.13
N GLN A 481 18.14 -21.13 16.36
CA GLN A 481 19.31 -20.27 16.51
C GLN A 481 20.51 -20.93 15.83
N ALA A 482 21.33 -20.09 15.21
CA ALA A 482 22.48 -20.49 14.44
C ALA A 482 23.72 -19.79 14.96
N LEU A 483 24.83 -20.50 14.83
CA LEU A 483 26.12 -20.04 15.32
C LEU A 483 26.61 -18.87 14.44
N THR A 484 26.89 -17.73 15.07
CA THR A 484 27.38 -16.52 14.42
C THR A 484 28.85 -16.69 14.03
N THR A 485 29.14 -16.43 12.77
CA THR A 485 30.50 -16.52 12.25
C THR A 485 31.10 -15.13 12.03
N ASN A 486 32.38 -14.97 12.35
CA ASN A 486 33.06 -13.67 12.26
C ASN A 486 33.82 -13.50 10.93
N SER A 487 34.14 -14.60 10.23
CA SER A 487 34.85 -14.55 8.96
C SER A 487 33.86 -14.54 7.79
N PHE A 488 33.55 -13.37 7.22
CA PHE A 488 32.68 -13.23 6.06
C PHE A 488 33.29 -12.26 5.02
N GLY A 489 32.86 -12.35 3.76
CA GLY A 489 33.33 -11.46 2.70
C GLY A 489 34.67 -11.88 2.11
N GLU A 490 35.54 -10.92 1.81
CA GLU A 490 36.86 -11.19 1.24
C GLU A 490 37.87 -11.50 2.35
N LEU A 491 38.46 -12.69 2.31
CA LEU A 491 39.43 -13.11 3.32
C LEU A 491 40.86 -13.13 2.76
N PRO A 492 41.82 -12.43 3.41
CA PRO A 492 43.22 -12.55 3.07
C PRO A 492 43.78 -13.89 3.57
N PRO A 493 44.75 -14.48 2.86
CA PRO A 493 45.44 -15.66 3.36
C PRO A 493 46.45 -15.25 4.43
N THR A 494 46.54 -16.03 5.51
CA THR A 494 47.65 -15.99 6.47
C THR A 494 48.60 -17.13 6.14
N GLY A 495 49.58 -16.87 5.29
CA GLY A 495 50.46 -17.91 4.73
C GLY A 495 49.71 -18.82 3.75
N TYR A 496 49.61 -20.11 4.06
CA TYR A 496 48.95 -21.12 3.21
C TYR A 496 47.52 -21.48 3.66
N ALA A 497 46.91 -20.65 4.50
CA ALA A 497 45.58 -20.91 5.06
C ALA A 497 44.73 -19.64 5.15
N VAL A 498 43.41 -19.84 5.23
CA VAL A 498 42.40 -18.81 5.47
C VAL A 498 41.88 -18.97 6.90
N PRO A 499 41.94 -17.93 7.74
CA PRO A 499 41.43 -17.99 9.11
C PRO A 499 39.89 -17.93 9.13
N LEU A 500 39.26 -18.97 9.66
CA LEU A 500 37.82 -19.03 9.89
C LEU A 500 37.56 -18.94 11.39
N SER A 501 36.72 -18.01 11.83
CA SER A 501 36.44 -17.74 13.24
C SER A 501 34.96 -17.56 13.52
N TRP A 502 34.53 -17.85 14.75
CA TRP A 502 33.13 -17.81 15.16
C TRP A 502 32.93 -17.50 16.64
N GLN A 503 31.70 -17.22 17.03
CA GLN A 503 31.33 -16.99 18.43
C GLN A 503 31.12 -18.30 19.20
N PRO A 504 31.45 -18.34 20.49
CA PRO A 504 31.23 -19.53 21.32
C PRO A 504 29.74 -19.85 21.41
N TRP A 505 29.40 -21.14 21.36
CA TRP A 505 28.03 -21.62 21.51
C TRP A 505 27.81 -22.21 22.92
N PRO A 506 26.75 -21.80 23.66
CA PRO A 506 26.45 -22.36 24.97
C PRO A 506 26.27 -23.88 24.94
N GLY A 507 27.02 -24.60 25.77
CA GLY A 507 26.99 -26.06 25.85
C GLY A 507 27.85 -26.81 24.82
N ALA A 508 28.57 -26.09 23.95
CA ALA A 508 29.50 -26.72 23.02
C ALA A 508 30.80 -27.14 23.73
N ALA A 509 31.16 -28.41 23.58
CA ALA A 509 32.43 -28.99 24.03
C ALA A 509 33.52 -28.86 22.96
N ALA A 510 33.11 -28.96 21.69
CA ALA A 510 33.99 -28.88 20.53
C ALA A 510 33.23 -28.35 19.31
N TYR A 511 33.96 -28.03 18.25
CA TYR A 511 33.46 -27.58 16.98
C TYR A 511 34.04 -28.42 15.84
N ARG A 512 33.23 -28.63 14.80
CA ARG A 512 33.65 -29.17 13.51
C ARG A 512 33.40 -28.11 12.44
N VAL A 513 34.39 -27.84 11.60
CA VAL A 513 34.27 -26.87 10.51
C VAL A 513 34.37 -27.59 9.18
N GLU A 514 33.40 -27.37 8.30
CA GLU A 514 33.39 -27.88 6.93
C GLU A 514 33.40 -26.70 5.97
N VAL A 515 34.21 -26.74 4.91
CA VAL A 515 34.19 -25.75 3.83
C VAL A 515 33.66 -26.42 2.58
N LEU A 516 32.61 -25.86 2.01
CA LEU A 516 31.88 -26.35 0.87
C LEU A 516 32.07 -25.41 -0.33
N ALA A 517 32.01 -25.97 -1.53
CA ALA A 517 31.83 -25.16 -2.72
C ALA A 517 30.39 -24.64 -2.75
N ALA A 518 30.21 -23.33 -2.99
CA ALA A 518 28.87 -22.81 -3.25
C ALA A 518 28.22 -23.57 -4.43
N ALA A 519 26.89 -23.69 -4.42
CA ALA A 519 26.14 -24.52 -5.37
C ALA A 519 26.46 -24.22 -6.84
N ASN A 520 26.65 -22.92 -7.17
CA ASN A 520 27.05 -22.45 -8.48
C ASN A 520 28.49 -22.83 -8.86
N ASN A 521 29.35 -23.24 -7.92
CA ASN A 521 30.77 -23.53 -8.15
C ASN A 521 31.12 -25.02 -8.12
N VAL A 522 30.19 -25.90 -7.76
CA VAL A 522 30.43 -27.36 -7.63
C VAL A 522 31.06 -27.96 -8.90
N PHE A 523 30.68 -27.46 -10.08
CA PHE A 523 31.22 -27.95 -11.35
C PHE A 523 32.71 -27.63 -11.56
N PHE A 524 33.27 -26.64 -10.86
CA PHE A 524 34.70 -26.33 -10.90
C PHE A 524 35.53 -27.30 -10.05
N PHE A 525 34.91 -28.10 -9.18
CA PHE A 525 35.59 -28.98 -8.23
C PHE A 525 35.34 -30.48 -8.47
N ASN A 526 34.49 -30.82 -9.44
CA ASN A 526 34.05 -32.19 -9.64
C ASN A 526 35.08 -33.08 -10.37
N LEU A 527 36.14 -32.51 -10.96
CA LEU A 527 37.07 -33.26 -11.80
C LEU A 527 38.02 -34.10 -10.94
N ARG A 528 38.42 -33.59 -9.78
CA ARG A 528 39.25 -34.32 -8.79
C ARG A 528 38.48 -35.38 -8.00
N VAL A 529 37.15 -35.34 -7.99
CA VAL A 529 36.32 -36.35 -7.30
C VAL A 529 36.18 -37.59 -8.18
N PRO A 530 36.51 -38.80 -7.69
CA PRO A 530 36.32 -40.04 -8.43
C PRO A 530 34.88 -40.15 -8.95
N ARG A 531 34.70 -40.64 -10.18
CA ARG A 531 33.38 -40.66 -10.85
C ARG A 531 32.29 -41.32 -10.00
N ALA A 532 32.63 -42.38 -9.27
CA ALA A 532 31.72 -43.09 -8.35
C ALA A 532 31.25 -42.24 -7.15
N LYS A 533 32.02 -41.22 -6.74
CA LYS A 533 31.69 -40.33 -5.61
C LYS A 533 31.09 -38.99 -6.03
N ARG A 534 31.01 -38.70 -7.33
CA ARG A 534 30.51 -37.41 -7.83
C ARG A 534 29.06 -37.14 -7.46
N ALA A 535 28.19 -38.16 -7.45
CA ALA A 535 26.80 -37.99 -7.03
C ALA A 535 26.70 -37.52 -5.57
N VAL A 536 27.49 -38.14 -4.68
CA VAL A 536 27.58 -37.76 -3.25
C VAL A 536 28.19 -36.37 -3.09
N PHE A 537 29.25 -36.06 -3.82
CA PHE A 537 29.87 -34.73 -3.78
C PHE A 537 28.94 -33.63 -4.29
N VAL A 538 28.14 -33.90 -5.32
CA VAL A 538 27.12 -32.94 -5.78
C VAL A 538 26.07 -32.70 -4.70
N GLN A 539 25.72 -33.71 -3.90
CA GLN A 539 24.78 -33.55 -2.79
C GLN A 539 25.40 -32.83 -1.59
N HIS A 540 26.70 -33.03 -1.35
CA HIS A 540 27.43 -32.46 -0.21
C HIS A 540 28.87 -32.08 -0.61
N PRO A 541 29.08 -30.89 -1.23
CA PRO A 541 30.33 -30.53 -1.90
C PRO A 541 31.43 -30.06 -0.93
N VAL A 542 31.73 -30.87 0.09
CA VAL A 542 32.77 -30.59 1.08
C VAL A 542 34.14 -30.64 0.42
N LEU A 543 34.82 -29.49 0.44
CA LEU A 543 36.19 -29.32 -0.06
C LEU A 543 37.21 -29.61 1.05
N TRP A 544 36.87 -29.25 2.29
CA TRP A 544 37.74 -29.44 3.45
C TRP A 544 36.91 -29.60 4.73
N GLN A 545 37.43 -30.36 5.68
CA GLN A 545 36.84 -30.55 7.00
C GLN A 545 37.95 -30.49 8.05
N SER A 546 37.73 -29.74 9.12
CA SER A 546 38.65 -29.65 10.25
C SER A 546 38.62 -30.90 11.11
N ALA A 547 39.71 -31.15 11.84
CA ALA A 547 39.62 -31.95 13.07
C ALA A 547 38.69 -31.24 14.08
N LYS A 548 38.16 -32.00 15.04
CA LYS A 548 37.41 -31.41 16.15
C LYS A 548 38.33 -30.46 16.92
N THR A 549 37.83 -29.28 17.24
CA THR A 549 38.60 -28.26 17.96
C THR A 549 37.75 -27.60 19.02
N SER A 550 38.32 -27.30 20.19
CA SER A 550 37.71 -26.43 21.19
C SER A 550 38.00 -24.95 20.92
N ALA A 551 38.95 -24.64 20.02
CA ALA A 551 39.27 -23.28 19.64
C ALA A 551 38.14 -22.66 18.82
N LEU A 552 37.97 -21.34 18.95
CA LEU A 552 36.97 -20.54 18.22
C LEU A 552 37.47 -20.05 16.84
N GLN A 553 38.59 -20.61 16.39
CA GLN A 553 39.21 -20.30 15.12
C GLN A 553 39.90 -21.55 14.57
N VAL A 554 39.87 -21.71 13.24
CA VAL A 554 40.63 -22.73 12.53
C VAL A 554 41.26 -22.16 11.26
N ALA A 555 42.44 -22.68 10.92
CA ALA A 555 43.12 -22.35 9.67
C ALA A 555 42.69 -23.34 8.58
N CYS A 556 41.88 -22.88 7.62
CA CYS A 556 41.50 -23.69 6.46
C CYS A 556 42.63 -23.66 5.41
N PRO A 557 43.24 -24.80 5.03
CA PRO A 557 44.32 -24.80 4.06
C PRO A 557 43.81 -24.34 2.69
N LEU A 558 44.64 -23.57 1.97
CA LEU A 558 44.31 -23.07 0.64
C LEU A 558 44.19 -24.19 -0.41
N LEU A 559 45.08 -25.18 -0.37
CA LEU A 559 45.15 -26.23 -1.41
C LEU A 559 43.80 -26.96 -1.67
N PRO A 560 43.05 -27.40 -0.65
CA PRO A 560 41.69 -27.93 -0.81
C PRO A 560 40.72 -26.98 -1.53
N LEU A 561 40.86 -25.67 -1.36
CA LEU A 561 39.97 -24.66 -1.95
C LEU A 561 40.27 -24.39 -3.43
N ALA A 562 41.38 -24.89 -3.97
CA ALA A 562 41.79 -24.61 -5.34
C ALA A 562 40.88 -25.32 -6.39
N PRO A 563 40.11 -24.60 -7.24
CA PRO A 563 39.25 -25.21 -8.25
C PRO A 563 40.05 -25.92 -9.34
N ASP A 564 39.50 -26.98 -9.93
CA ASP A 564 40.16 -27.82 -10.95
C ASP A 564 40.43 -27.05 -12.25
N ARG A 565 39.68 -25.97 -12.49
CA ARG A 565 39.87 -25.07 -13.63
C ARG A 565 40.35 -23.70 -13.15
N PRO A 566 41.44 -23.14 -13.72
CA PRO A 566 41.95 -21.81 -13.34
C PRO A 566 40.91 -20.69 -13.49
N GLN A 567 40.04 -20.79 -14.48
CA GLN A 567 38.96 -19.83 -14.72
C GLN A 567 37.98 -19.74 -13.53
N GLY A 568 37.82 -20.82 -12.76
CA GLY A 568 36.93 -20.85 -11.60
C GLY A 568 37.48 -20.10 -10.39
N VAL A 569 38.79 -19.83 -10.32
CA VAL A 569 39.42 -19.21 -9.15
C VAL A 569 38.83 -17.81 -8.87
N ARG A 570 38.58 -17.03 -9.91
CA ARG A 570 38.09 -15.64 -9.79
C ARG A 570 36.61 -15.52 -9.40
N PHE A 571 35.86 -16.62 -9.49
CA PHE A 571 34.42 -16.63 -9.25
C PHE A 571 34.02 -17.60 -8.14
N ALA A 572 35.00 -18.27 -7.54
CA ALA A 572 34.76 -19.24 -6.49
C ALA A 572 34.34 -18.53 -5.20
N GLN A 573 33.05 -18.65 -4.93
CA GLN A 573 32.44 -18.42 -3.64
C GLN A 573 32.47 -19.72 -2.84
N TYR A 574 32.83 -19.60 -1.57
CA TYR A 574 32.90 -20.69 -0.62
C TYR A 574 31.87 -20.46 0.48
N GLU A 575 31.33 -21.55 0.98
CA GLU A 575 30.47 -21.58 2.17
C GLU A 575 31.21 -22.39 3.22
N TYR A 576 31.21 -21.98 4.48
CA TYR A 576 31.67 -22.85 5.56
C TYR A 576 30.58 -23.10 6.58
N VAL A 577 30.62 -24.26 7.21
CA VAL A 577 29.63 -24.70 8.18
C VAL A 577 30.36 -25.04 9.45
N VAL A 578 30.07 -24.30 10.52
CA VAL A 578 30.55 -24.60 11.86
C VAL A 578 29.46 -25.36 12.59
N THR A 579 29.75 -26.60 12.99
CA THR A 579 28.87 -27.42 13.82
C THR A 579 29.39 -27.44 15.24
N ALA A 580 28.61 -26.92 16.19
CA ALA A 580 28.86 -27.05 17.62
C ALA A 580 28.48 -28.47 18.08
N LEU A 581 29.37 -29.12 18.83
CA LEU A 581 29.23 -30.48 19.33
C LEU A 581 29.20 -30.48 20.86
N ASP A 582 28.35 -31.31 21.47
CA ASP A 582 28.37 -31.55 22.92
C ASP A 582 29.50 -32.52 23.34
N ASN A 583 29.56 -32.83 24.65
CA ASN A 583 30.55 -33.78 25.20
C ASN A 583 30.42 -35.22 24.65
N LYS A 584 29.34 -35.55 23.94
CA LYS A 584 29.07 -36.85 23.31
C LYS A 584 29.20 -36.79 21.79
N ASP A 585 29.82 -35.73 21.27
CA ASP A 585 29.98 -35.46 19.84
C ASP A 585 28.65 -35.29 19.07
N LYS A 586 27.55 -35.03 19.77
CA LYS A 586 26.25 -34.79 19.13
C LYS A 586 26.19 -33.34 18.66
N PRO A 587 25.76 -33.07 17.42
CA PRO A 587 25.55 -31.70 16.96
C PRO A 587 24.43 -31.04 17.75
N ILE A 588 24.72 -29.89 18.34
CA ILE A 588 23.75 -29.09 19.11
C ILE A 588 23.39 -27.78 18.40
N ALA A 589 24.24 -27.28 17.50
CA ALA A 589 23.95 -26.13 16.65
C ALA A 589 24.84 -26.12 15.40
N THR A 590 24.41 -25.35 14.40
CA THR A 590 25.13 -25.19 13.13
C THR A 590 25.09 -23.73 12.70
N SER A 591 26.14 -23.24 12.05
CA SER A 591 26.18 -21.88 11.51
C SER A 591 25.21 -21.67 10.34
N ALA A 592 24.79 -20.43 10.14
CA ALA A 592 23.96 -20.04 9.02
C ALA A 592 24.77 -19.87 7.74
N ILE A 593 24.44 -20.67 6.71
CA ILE A 593 25.09 -20.61 5.38
C ILE A 593 25.20 -19.17 4.84
N PRO A 594 24.17 -18.29 4.93
CA PRO A 594 24.28 -16.93 4.40
C PRO A 594 25.37 -16.08 5.06
N LEU A 595 25.69 -16.34 6.33
CA LEU A 595 26.67 -15.58 7.10
C LEU A 595 28.06 -16.20 7.11
N SER A 596 28.19 -17.39 6.56
CA SER A 596 29.45 -18.12 6.45
C SER A 596 29.92 -18.23 5.00
N ARG A 597 29.64 -17.21 4.20
CA ARG A 597 30.14 -17.06 2.84
C ARG A 597 31.40 -16.20 2.81
N PHE A 598 32.40 -16.68 2.08
CA PHE A 598 33.59 -15.90 1.79
C PHE A 598 34.05 -16.09 0.36
N VAL A 599 34.76 -15.08 -0.14
CA VAL A 599 35.49 -15.11 -1.40
C VAL A 599 36.96 -14.97 -1.06
N LEU A 600 37.80 -15.60 -1.88
CA LEU A 600 39.24 -15.46 -1.74
C LEU A 600 39.67 -14.12 -2.35
N SER A 601 40.52 -13.40 -1.62
CA SER A 601 41.18 -12.21 -2.15
C SER A 601 41.94 -12.50 -3.44
N PRO A 602 42.19 -11.49 -4.30
CA PRO A 602 43.05 -11.63 -5.48
C PRO A 602 44.41 -12.25 -5.14
N GLU A 603 45.00 -11.89 -4.00
CA GLU A 603 46.27 -12.44 -3.51
C GLU A 603 46.14 -13.93 -3.19
N ALA A 604 45.09 -14.35 -2.47
CA ALA A 604 44.81 -15.77 -2.21
C ALA A 604 44.58 -16.53 -3.52
N CYS A 605 43.87 -15.94 -4.48
CA CYS A 605 43.65 -16.51 -5.81
C CYS A 605 44.99 -16.75 -6.55
N VAL A 606 45.90 -15.78 -6.51
CA VAL A 606 47.24 -15.90 -7.11
C VAL A 606 48.06 -16.97 -6.38
N ALA A 607 48.03 -16.99 -5.04
CA ALA A 607 48.72 -18.00 -4.24
C ALA A 607 48.21 -19.42 -4.55
N LEU A 608 46.89 -19.61 -4.66
CA LEU A 608 46.28 -20.88 -5.07
C LEU A 608 46.75 -21.35 -6.45
N LEU A 609 46.82 -20.44 -7.41
CA LEU A 609 47.27 -20.75 -8.77
C LEU A 609 48.74 -21.20 -8.79
N LYS A 610 49.58 -20.67 -7.90
CA LYS A 610 50.98 -21.09 -7.74
C LYS A 610 51.13 -22.47 -7.07
N LEU A 611 50.19 -22.83 -6.19
CA LEU A 611 50.22 -24.10 -5.45
C LEU A 611 49.75 -25.32 -6.26
N LYS A 612 49.00 -25.13 -7.36
CA LYS A 612 48.54 -26.25 -8.17
C LYS A 612 49.68 -26.81 -9.03
N PRO A 613 50.05 -28.10 -8.90
CA PRO A 613 51.03 -28.70 -9.78
C PRO A 613 50.50 -28.70 -11.23
N HIS A 614 51.39 -28.49 -12.20
CA HIS A 614 51.09 -28.35 -13.65
C HIS A 614 50.37 -29.54 -14.32
N VAL A 615 49.99 -30.55 -13.55
CA VAL A 615 49.49 -31.89 -13.95
C VAL A 615 48.23 -31.86 -14.84
N TYR A 616 47.50 -30.74 -14.92
CA TYR A 616 46.30 -30.63 -15.75
C TYR A 616 46.49 -29.98 -17.13
N ARG A 617 47.69 -29.49 -17.49
CA ARG A 617 47.93 -28.97 -18.85
C ARG A 617 47.98 -30.06 -19.92
N GLU A 618 48.38 -31.29 -19.58
CA GLU A 618 48.63 -32.33 -20.59
C GLU A 618 47.39 -33.13 -21.02
N ARG A 619 46.34 -33.24 -20.19
CA ARG A 619 45.13 -34.03 -20.53
C ARG A 619 44.07 -33.26 -21.30
N LEU A 620 44.16 -31.93 -21.38
CA LEU A 620 43.30 -31.11 -22.23
C LEU A 620 44.01 -30.82 -23.55
N ASN A 621 44.39 -31.86 -24.29
CA ASN A 621 44.82 -31.70 -25.67
C ASN A 621 43.58 -31.28 -26.50
N PRO A 622 43.50 -30.04 -27.01
CA PRO A 622 42.31 -29.54 -27.70
C PRO A 622 41.96 -30.34 -28.98
N LYS A 623 42.90 -31.14 -29.48
CA LYS A 623 42.72 -31.95 -30.69
C LYS A 623 41.79 -33.17 -30.51
N GLY A 624 41.48 -33.60 -29.28
CA GLY A 624 40.71 -34.83 -29.05
C GLY A 624 39.19 -34.66 -28.93
N PHE A 625 38.69 -33.48 -28.52
CA PHE A 625 37.27 -33.33 -28.16
C PHE A 625 36.35 -33.06 -29.37
N TRP A 626 36.89 -32.49 -30.44
CA TRP A 626 36.13 -32.23 -31.69
C TRP A 626 36.24 -33.35 -32.74
N GLY A 627 37.10 -34.34 -32.54
CA GLY A 627 37.44 -35.35 -33.55
C GLY A 627 36.56 -36.62 -33.60
N ARG A 628 35.53 -36.77 -32.77
CA ARG A 628 34.75 -38.04 -32.66
C ARG A 628 33.25 -37.96 -33.02
N ARG A 629 32.81 -36.96 -33.78
CA ARG A 629 31.41 -36.86 -34.28
C ARG A 629 31.27 -36.98 -35.81
N ARG A 630 32.17 -37.71 -36.46
CA ARG A 630 31.98 -38.21 -37.83
C ARG A 630 32.52 -39.63 -37.95
N ARG A 631 31.73 -40.62 -37.54
CA ARG A 631 31.60 -41.94 -38.16
C ARG A 631 30.21 -42.48 -37.82
#